data_AF-A0A8T6D234-F1
#
_entry.id   AF-A0A8T6D234-F1
#
_cell.length_a   1.000
_cell.length_b   1.000
_cell.length_c   1.000
_cell.angle_alpha   90.00
_cell.angle_beta   90.00
_cell.angle_gamma   90.00
#
_symmetry.space_group_name_H-M   'P 1'
#
loop_
_entity.id
_entity.type
_entity.pdbx_description
1 polymer ?
#
loop_
_entity_poly.entity_id
_entity_poly.type
_entity_poly.pdbx_seq_one_letter_code
_entity_poly.pdbx_strand_id
1 'polypeptide(L)' 'MAMNVTTDAIQVCGGVGFMRELPLEEWMRDAKIFQIFEGANQIQRMVIARNIQNRYFA' A
#
# COMPACT_ATOMS: atom_id res chain seq x y z
N MET A 1 -1.42 4.95 -0.94
CA MET A 1 -2.67 5.37 -1.61
C MET A 1 -3.61 4.18 -1.78
N ALA A 2 -3.25 3.17 -2.60
CA ALA A 2 -4.09 1.97 -2.82
C ALA A 2 -4.58 1.31 -1.51
N MET A 3 -3.66 0.97 -0.60
CA MET A 3 -4.01 0.36 0.69
C MET A 3 -5.05 1.17 1.47
N ASN A 4 -4.88 2.49 1.56
CA ASN A 4 -5.81 3.35 2.30
C ASN A 4 -7.20 3.32 1.66
N VAL A 5 -7.27 3.46 0.34
CA VAL A 5 -8.55 3.45 -0.40
C VAL A 5 -9.27 2.11 -0.21
N THR A 6 -8.56 0.99 -0.31
CA THR A 6 -9.16 -0.34 -0.13
C THR A 6 -9.61 -0.59 1.31
N THR A 7 -8.86 -0.09 2.29
CA THR A 7 -9.25 -0.18 3.71
C THR A 7 -10.48 0.67 4.00
N ASP A 8 -10.53 1.90 3.50
CA ASP A 8 -11.68 2.79 3.65
C ASP A 8 -12.92 2.19 2.99
N ALA A 9 -12.77 1.60 1.80
CA ALA A 9 -13.86 0.94 1.09
C ALA A 9 -14.45 -0.24 1.90
N ILE A 10 -13.60 -1.09 2.47
CA ILE A 10 -14.06 -2.18 3.35
C ILE A 10 -14.79 -1.60 4.58
N GLN A 11 -14.24 -0.54 5.18
CA GLN A 11 -14.85 0.07 6.35
C GLN A 11 -16.23 0.67 6.07
N VAL A 12 -16.42 1.29 4.89
CA VAL A 12 -17.71 1.82 4.44
C VAL A 12 -18.72 0.70 4.14
N CYS A 13 -18.27 -0.40 3.53
CA CYS A 13 -19.13 -1.54 3.21
C CYS A 13 -19.41 -2.48 4.39
N GLY A 14 -18.74 -2.28 5.53
CA GLY A 14 -18.93 -3.07 6.74
C GLY A 14 -18.68 -4.57 6.50
N GLY A 15 -19.52 -5.42 7.10
CA GLY A 15 -19.36 -6.88 7.01
C GLY A 15 -19.32 -7.42 5.58
N VAL A 16 -20.15 -6.86 4.68
CA VAL A 16 -20.20 -7.26 3.26
C VAL A 16 -18.88 -6.96 2.55
N GLY A 17 -18.12 -5.96 3.00
CA GLY A 17 -16.79 -5.64 2.46
C GLY A 17 -15.73 -6.73 2.70
N PHE A 18 -15.98 -7.65 3.64
CA PHE A 18 -15.13 -8.82 3.90
C PHE A 18 -15.68 -10.13 3.30
N MET A 19 -16.91 -10.12 2.80
CA MET A 19 -17.50 -11.30 2.19
C MET A 19 -17.05 -11.44 0.73
N ARG A 20 -17.20 -12.64 0.15
CA ARG A 20 -16.67 -12.95 -1.19
C ARG A 20 -17.57 -12.48 -2.34
N GLU A 21 -18.73 -11.93 -2.02
CA GLU A 21 -19.71 -11.39 -2.97
C GLU A 21 -19.21 -10.08 -3.60
N LEU A 22 -18.34 -9.34 -2.91
CA LEU A 22 -17.65 -8.16 -3.44
C LEU A 22 -16.13 -8.38 -3.39
N PRO A 23 -15.37 -7.90 -4.39
CA PRO A 23 -13.91 -8.12 -4.45
C PRO A 23 -13.11 -7.21 -3.50
N LEU A 24 -13.77 -6.50 -2.57
CA LEU A 24 -13.14 -5.48 -1.72
C LEU A 24 -12.03 -6.06 -0.83
N GLU A 25 -12.28 -7.24 -0.26
CA GLU A 25 -11.35 -7.93 0.61
C GLU A 25 -10.09 -8.40 -0.16
N GLU A 26 -10.29 -8.88 -1.40
CA GLU A 26 -9.22 -9.28 -2.32
C GLU A 26 -8.35 -8.08 -2.67
N TRP A 27 -8.98 -6.96 -3.06
CA TRP A 27 -8.26 -5.73 -3.38
C TRP A 27 -7.44 -5.20 -2.21
N MET A 28 -7.93 -5.29 -0.97
CA MET A 28 -7.15 -4.88 0.19
C MET A 28 -5.92 -5.78 0.38
N ARG A 29 -6.03 -7.10 0.18
CA ARG A 29 -4.87 -8.00 0.25
C ARG A 29 -3.85 -7.69 -0.84
N ASP A 30 -4.31 -7.48 -2.06
CA ASP A 30 -3.42 -7.16 -3.19
C ASP A 30 -2.71 -5.82 -2.97
N ALA A 31 -3.44 -4.81 -2.49
CA ALA A 31 -2.87 -3.53 -2.11
C ALA A 31 -1.81 -3.65 -1.00
N LYS A 32 -1.94 -4.63 -0.10
CA LYS A 32 -0.96 -4.90 0.96
C LYS A 32 0.33 -5.51 0.41
N ILE A 33 0.24 -6.41 -0.56
CA ILE A 33 1.41 -7.08 -1.16
C ILE A 33 2.38 -6.05 -1.75
N PHE A 34 1.86 -5.02 -2.44
CA PHE A 34 2.69 -3.94 -3.01
C PHE A 34 3.47 -3.12 -1.97
N GLN A 35 3.13 -3.20 -0.67
CA GLN A 35 3.89 -2.53 0.37
C GLN A 35 5.15 -3.30 0.80
N ILE A 36 5.28 -4.57 0.38
CA ILE A 36 6.27 -5.53 0.87
C ILE A 36 7.09 -6.09 -0.30
N PHE A 37 6.42 -6.43 -1.40
CA PHE A 37 7.03 -7.02 -2.59
C PHE A 37 7.82 -5.99 -3.40
N GLU A 38 8.86 -6.44 -4.12
CA GLU A 38 9.81 -5.60 -4.89
C GLU A 38 10.45 -4.45 -4.09
N GLY A 39 10.66 -4.70 -2.80
CA GLY A 39 11.22 -3.75 -1.86
C GLY A 39 10.14 -3.09 -1.01
N ALA A 40 10.17 -3.40 0.28
CA ALA A 40 9.24 -2.82 1.23
C ALA A 40 9.27 -1.29 1.21
N ASN A 41 8.14 -0.66 1.54
CA ASN A 41 8.00 0.80 1.57
C ASN A 41 9.14 1.52 2.32
N GLN A 42 9.65 0.92 3.39
CA GLN A 42 10.76 1.46 4.18
C GLN A 42 12.07 1.47 3.40
N ILE A 43 12.37 0.39 2.65
CA ILE A 43 13.56 0.30 1.79
C ILE A 43 13.48 1.36 0.69
N GLN A 44 12.33 1.46 0.02
CA GLN A 44 12.12 2.45 -1.05
C GLN A 44 12.32 3.88 -0.53
N ARG A 45 11.75 4.21 0.65
CA ARG A 45 11.96 5.52 1.30
C ARG A 45 13.44 5.79 1.61
N MET A 46 14.17 4.80 2.11
CA MET A 46 15.61 4.95 2.36
C MET A 46 16.40 5.20 1.07
N VAL A 47 16.11 4.47 -0.01
CA VAL A 47 16.76 4.66 -1.31
C VAL A 47 16.49 6.06 -1.85
N ILE A 48 15.25 6.53 -1.79
CA ILE A 48 14.88 7.90 -2.19
C ILE A 48 15.62 8.93 -1.33
N ALA A 49 15.65 8.76 0.00
CA ALA A 49 16.33 9.67 0.92
C ALA A 49 17.84 9.78 0.61
N ARG A 50 18.52 8.64 0.36
CA ARG A 50 19.94 8.62 -0.02
C ARG A 50 20.19 9.32 -1.36
N ASN A 51 19.33 9.09 -2.35
CA ASN A 51 19.43 9.76 -3.65
C ASN A 51 19.26 11.28 -3.51
N ILE A 52 18.33 11.72 -2.66
CA ILE A 52 18.15 13.14 -2.38
C ILE A 52 19.40 13.72 -1.72
N GLN A 53 19.96 13.07 -0.69
CA GLN A 53 21.19 13.52 -0.04
C GLN A 53 22.36 13.65 -1.02
N ASN A 54 22.60 12.64 -1.85
CA ASN A 54 23.69 12.67 -2.83
C ASN A 54 23.54 13.82 -3.84
N ARG A 55 22.31 14.18 -4.24
CA ARG A 55 22.07 15.29 -5.17
C ARG A 55 22.29 16.68 -4.55
N TYR A 56 22.20 16.81 -3.22
CA TYR A 56 22.43 18.08 -2.53
C TYR A 56 23.90 18.30 -2.13
N PHE A 57 24.65 17.22 -1.92
CA PHE A 57 26.07 17.27 -1.49
C PHE A 57 27.07 17.01 -2.62
N ALA A 58 26.61 16.82 -3.86
CA ALA A 58 27.40 16.79 -5.08
C ALA A 58 27.23 18.11 -5.84
#